data_AF-A0A7J4EGC2-F1
#
_entry.id   AF-A0A7J4EGC2-F1
#
_cell.length_a   1.000
_cell.length_b   1.000
_cell.length_c   1.000
_cell.angle_alpha   90.00
_cell.angle_beta   90.00
_cell.angle_gamma   90.00
#
_symmetry.space_group_name_H-M   'P 1'
#
loop_
_entity.id
_entity.type
_entity.pdbx_description
1 polymer ?
#
loop_
_entity_poly.entity_id
_entity_poly.type
_entity_poly.pdbx_seq_one_letter_code
_entity_poly.pdbx_strand_id
1 'polypeptide(L)'
;MYAVAFSEEDVIFYNALVLVFIVTEDKLFNNESCTCYAQNMMLAASALGLGSCWIGFASILGFDKEIQHRIGIPDGYHVAAALIFGYPKGKISKFTPRKIGADVINWIK
;
A
#
# COMPACT_ATOMS: atom_id res chain seq x y z
N MET A 1 -0.92 -16.12 10.64
CA MET A 1 0.12 -15.31 11.30
C MET A 1 1.35 -16.11 11.68
N TYR A 2 1.23 -17.30 12.29
CA TYR A 2 2.38 -18.15 12.66
C TYR A 2 3.39 -18.35 11.51
N ALA A 3 2.94 -18.71 10.30
CA ALA A 3 3.84 -18.90 9.16
C ALA A 3 4.65 -17.65 8.74
N VAL A 4 4.13 -16.44 8.98
CA VAL A 4 4.85 -15.18 8.70
C VAL A 4 5.85 -14.86 9.82
N ALA A 5 5.46 -15.11 11.08
CA ALA A 5 6.29 -14.81 12.25
C ALA A 5 7.54 -15.68 12.37
N PHE A 6 7.54 -16.88 11.77
CA PHE A 6 8.70 -17.80 11.75
C PHE A 6 9.40 -17.84 10.39
N SER A 7 9.06 -16.93 9.47
CA SER A 7 9.78 -16.87 8.19
C SER A 7 11.16 -16.25 8.39
N GLU A 8 12.19 -16.88 7.82
CA GLU A 8 13.53 -16.29 7.74
C GLU A 8 13.61 -15.21 6.65
N GLU A 9 12.62 -15.14 5.77
CA GLU A 9 12.52 -14.15 4.70
C GLU A 9 11.49 -13.07 5.06
N ASP A 10 11.76 -11.83 4.64
CA ASP A 10 10.76 -10.76 4.70
C ASP A 10 9.65 -10.99 3.65
N VAL A 11 8.64 -11.74 4.03
CA VAL A 11 7.47 -12.05 3.19
C VAL A 11 6.41 -10.95 3.20
N ILE A 12 6.55 -9.93 4.07
CA ILE A 12 5.59 -8.83 4.17
C ILE A 12 6.01 -7.67 3.26
N PHE A 13 7.27 -7.23 3.36
CA PHE A 13 7.79 -6.08 2.63
C PHE A 13 8.78 -6.46 1.53
N TYR A 14 9.04 -7.77 1.34
CA TYR A 14 9.85 -8.32 0.24
C TYR A 14 11.28 -7.78 0.18
N ASN A 15 11.86 -7.41 1.32
CA ASN A 15 13.16 -6.75 1.41
C ASN A 15 13.25 -5.47 0.56
N ALA A 16 12.13 -4.74 0.43
CA ALA A 16 12.11 -3.48 -0.30
C ALA A 16 12.98 -2.43 0.37
N LEU A 17 13.53 -1.52 -0.45
CA LEU A 17 14.46 -0.49 0.01
C LEU A 17 13.77 0.60 0.84
N VAL A 18 12.51 0.88 0.53
CA VAL A 18 11.74 1.96 1.16
C VAL A 18 10.35 1.46 1.49
N LEU A 19 9.91 1.75 2.72
CA LEU A 19 8.52 1.63 3.18
C LEU A 19 7.99 3.04 3.48
N VAL A 20 6.84 3.38 2.92
CA VAL A 20 6.14 4.65 3.11
C VAL A 20 4.78 4.40 3.72
N PHE A 21 4.52 5.01 4.88
CA PHE A 21 3.18 5.11 5.44
C PHE A 21 2.55 6.44 5.03
N ILE A 22 1.37 6.36 4.41
CA ILE A 22 0.52 7.51 4.15
C ILE A 22 -0.51 7.55 5.27
N VAL A 23 -0.44 8.60 6.08
CA VAL A 23 -1.29 8.77 7.26
C VAL A 23 -2.23 9.95 7.09
N THR A 24 -3.38 9.89 7.74
CA THR A 24 -4.38 10.96 7.67
C THR A 24 -5.27 10.97 8.90
N GLU A 25 -5.95 12.08 9.12
CA GLU A 25 -6.99 12.20 10.15
C GLU A 25 -8.31 11.60 9.63
N ASP A 26 -9.21 11.26 10.56
CA ASP A 26 -10.57 10.81 10.23
C ASP A 26 -11.46 12.00 9.82
N LYS A 27 -11.30 12.44 8.56
CA LYS A 27 -12.12 13.48 7.92
C LYS A 27 -12.70 12.96 6.62
N LEU A 28 -13.81 13.57 6.21
CA LEU A 28 -14.52 13.20 4.99
C LEU A 28 -13.58 13.24 3.78
N PHE A 29 -13.55 12.16 3.00
CA PHE A 29 -12.75 11.99 1.78
C PHE A 29 -11.23 11.93 1.94
N ASN A 30 -10.72 11.89 3.18
CA ASN A 30 -9.27 11.81 3.40
C ASN A 30 -8.67 10.49 2.91
N ASN A 31 -9.34 9.36 3.18
CA ASN A 31 -8.85 8.04 2.76
C ASN A 31 -8.84 7.90 1.24
N GLU A 32 -9.85 8.45 0.56
CA GLU A 32 -9.97 8.51 -0.89
C GLU A 32 -8.86 9.36 -1.48
N SER A 33 -8.58 10.53 -0.87
CA SER A 33 -7.47 11.41 -1.26
C SER A 33 -6.12 10.72 -1.09
N CYS A 34 -5.91 10.03 0.04
CA CYS A 34 -4.71 9.23 0.30
C CYS A 34 -4.57 8.07 -0.70
N THR A 35 -5.67 7.46 -1.13
CA THR A 35 -5.66 6.38 -2.13
C THR A 35 -5.24 6.92 -3.49
N CYS A 36 -5.75 8.08 -3.91
CA CYS A 36 -5.30 8.76 -5.13
C CYS A 36 -3.80 9.14 -5.04
N TYR A 37 -3.35 9.66 -3.90
CA TYR A 37 -1.95 9.98 -3.66
C TYR A 37 -1.06 8.73 -3.77
N ALA A 38 -1.45 7.63 -3.10
CA ALA A 38 -0.75 6.35 -3.15
C ALA A 38 -0.62 5.83 -4.58
N GLN A 39 -1.72 5.83 -5.35
CA GLN A 39 -1.72 5.40 -6.74
C GLN A 39 -0.81 6.28 -7.60
N ASN A 40 -0.80 7.60 -7.39
CA ASN A 40 0.09 8.51 -8.10
C ASN A 40 1.56 8.21 -7.82
N MET A 41 1.93 7.90 -6.56
CA MET A 41 3.30 7.49 -6.21
C MET A 41 3.70 6.19 -6.91
N MET A 42 2.80 5.19 -6.96
CA MET A 42 3.06 3.92 -7.63
C MET A 42 3.24 4.09 -9.15
N LEU A 43 2.44 4.96 -9.78
CA LEU A 43 2.59 5.31 -11.20
C LEU A 43 3.90 6.05 -11.46
N ALA A 44 4.27 7.01 -10.61
CA ALA A 44 5.54 7.72 -10.72
C ALA A 44 6.74 6.78 -10.55
N ALA A 45 6.69 5.85 -9.59
CA ALA A 45 7.70 4.82 -9.41
C ALA A 45 7.88 3.99 -10.68
N SER A 46 6.77 3.53 -11.29
CA SER A 46 6.80 2.80 -12.56
C SER A 46 7.44 3.62 -13.69
N ALA A 47 7.10 4.90 -13.81
CA ALA A 47 7.69 5.80 -14.81
C ALA A 47 9.20 6.00 -14.62
N LEU A 48 9.70 5.87 -13.39
CA LEU A 48 11.12 5.93 -13.04
C LEU A 48 11.83 4.56 -13.11
N GLY A 49 11.15 3.51 -13.57
CA GLY A 49 11.71 2.16 -13.64
C GLY A 49 11.81 1.44 -12.28
N LEU A 50 11.13 1.94 -11.25
CA LEU A 50 11.03 1.34 -9.93
C LEU A 50 9.81 0.43 -9.81
N GLY A 51 9.93 -0.57 -8.95
CA GLY A 51 8.82 -1.39 -8.49
C GLY A 51 8.11 -0.73 -7.32
N SER A 52 6.80 -0.94 -7.22
CA SER A 52 6.02 -0.57 -6.05
C SER A 52 4.96 -1.63 -5.72
N CYS A 53 4.60 -1.74 -4.44
CA CYS A 53 3.53 -2.62 -3.99
C CYS A 53 2.74 -1.97 -2.85
N TRP A 54 1.41 -2.07 -2.92
CA TRP A 54 0.53 -1.72 -1.81
C TRP A 54 0.46 -2.89 -0.83
N ILE A 55 0.90 -2.68 0.41
CA ILE A 55 0.96 -3.72 1.43
C ILE A 55 -0.30 -3.67 2.29
N GLY A 56 -1.36 -4.34 1.82
CA GLY A 56 -2.63 -4.43 2.55
C GLY A 56 -2.47 -5.07 3.94
N PHE A 57 -1.52 -6.00 4.08
CA PHE A 57 -1.21 -6.65 5.36
C PHE A 57 -0.70 -5.66 6.42
N ALA A 58 -0.05 -4.57 6.02
CA ALA A 58 0.45 -3.56 6.96
C ALA A 58 -0.68 -2.77 7.64
N SER A 59 -1.93 -2.89 7.18
CA SER A 59 -3.11 -2.35 7.90
C SER A 59 -3.22 -2.88 9.33
N ILE A 60 -2.67 -4.07 9.63
CA ILE A 60 -2.68 -4.62 10.99
C ILE A 60 -1.89 -3.76 11.99
N LEU A 61 -0.89 -3.01 11.52
CA LEU A 61 -0.12 -2.08 12.35
C LEU A 61 -1.00 -0.95 12.88
N GLY A 62 -2.16 -0.72 12.24
CA GLY A 62 -3.15 0.25 12.66
C GLY A 62 -3.97 -0.16 13.89
N PHE A 63 -3.92 -1.43 14.32
CA PHE A 63 -4.70 -1.90 15.47
C PHE A 63 -4.00 -1.72 16.82
N ASP A 64 -2.71 -1.41 16.82
CA ASP A 64 -1.90 -1.27 18.03
C ASP A 64 -1.32 0.14 18.11
N LYS A 65 -1.78 0.92 19.10
CA LYS A 65 -1.35 2.31 19.31
C LYS A 65 0.12 2.43 19.67
N GLU A 66 0.69 1.45 20.36
CA GLU A 66 2.12 1.47 20.72
C GLU A 66 2.95 1.29 19.44
N ILE A 67 2.54 0.37 18.57
CA ILE A 67 3.18 0.18 17.27
C ILE A 67 3.07 1.45 16.43
N GLN A 68 1.88 2.05 16.34
CA GLN A 68 1.67 3.30 15.59
C GLN A 68 2.60 4.42 16.06
N HIS A 69 2.73 4.61 17.37
CA HIS A 69 3.62 5.63 17.92
C HIS A 69 5.10 5.31 17.64
N ARG A 70 5.50 4.04 17.74
CA ARG A 70 6.87 3.59 17.41
C ARG A 70 7.26 3.82 15.95
N ILE A 71 6.30 3.74 15.03
CA ILE A 71 6.52 4.05 13.61
C ILE A 71 6.28 5.53 13.28
N GLY A 72 6.07 6.38 14.28
CA GLY A 72 6.01 7.84 14.15
C GLY A 72 4.66 8.40 13.69
N ILE A 73 3.57 7.65 13.86
CA ILE A 73 2.23 8.15 13.52
C ILE A 73 1.76 9.10 14.63
N PRO A 74 1.37 10.35 14.29
CA PRO A 74 0.86 11.31 15.27
C PRO A 74 -0.48 10.88 15.88
N ASP A 75 -0.77 11.37 17.08
CA ASP A 75 -2.09 11.19 17.71
C ASP A 75 -3.21 11.77 16.85
N GLY A 76 -4.32 11.04 16.74
CA GLY A 76 -5.47 11.43 15.91
C GLY A 76 -5.33 11.10 14.42
N TYR A 77 -4.22 10.49 14.01
CA TYR A 77 -3.99 10.00 12.65
C TYR A 77 -4.06 8.47 12.58
N HIS A 78 -4.39 7.95 11.40
CA HIS A 78 -4.34 6.52 11.08
C HIS A 78 -3.63 6.30 9.75
N VAL A 79 -3.19 5.05 9.52
CA VAL A 79 -2.59 4.64 8.24
C VAL A 79 -3.70 4.47 7.20
N ALA A 80 -3.69 5.29 6.16
CA ALA A 80 -4.58 5.13 5.01
C ALA A 80 -3.99 4.16 3.97
N ALA A 81 -2.66 4.17 3.80
CA ALA A 81 -1.96 3.26 2.90
C ALA A 81 -0.53 2.98 3.37
N ALA A 82 -0.02 1.80 3.04
CA ALA A 82 1.37 1.42 3.22
C ALA A 82 1.94 0.94 1.88
N LEU A 83 2.97 1.60 1.41
CA LEU A 83 3.59 1.34 0.11
C LEU A 83 5.05 0.96 0.29
N ILE A 84 5.51 -0.02 -0.47
CA ILE A 84 6.94 -0.31 -0.60
C ILE A 84 7.44 0.08 -1.98
N PHE A 85 8.71 0.47 -2.05
CA PHE A 85 9.42 0.80 -3.28
C PHE A 85 10.79 0.14 -3.34
N GLY A 86 11.23 -0.20 -4.53
CA GLY A 86 12.56 -0.77 -4.75
C GLY A 86 12.80 -1.16 -6.21
N TYR A 87 13.85 -1.94 -6.43
CA TYR A 87 14.19 -2.47 -7.74
C TYR A 87 13.67 -3.92 -7.85
N PRO A 88 12.69 -4.20 -8.74
CA PRO A 88 12.18 -5.55 -8.94
C PRO A 88 13.30 -6.50 -9.34
N LYS A 89 13.37 -7.67 -8.69
CA LYS A 89 14.25 -8.75 -9.12
C LYS A 89 13.63 -9.46 -10.32
N GLY A 90 14.30 -9.41 -11.48
CA GLY A 90 13.89 -10.13 -12.68
C GLY A 90 12.91 -9.38 -13.59
N LYS A 91 12.29 -10.10 -14.53
CA LYS A 91 11.34 -9.51 -15.48
C LYS A 91 9.99 -9.28 -14.81
N ILE A 92 9.42 -8.10 -15.01
CA ILE A 92 8.05 -7.78 -14.57
C ILE A 92 7.09 -8.77 -15.25
N SER A 93 6.32 -9.48 -14.43
CA SER A 93 5.32 -10.48 -14.87
C SER A 93 4.29 -9.86 -15.82
N LYS A 94 3.67 -10.71 -16.65
CA LYS A 94 2.50 -10.29 -17.45
C LYS A 94 1.39 -9.79 -16.50
N PHE A 95 0.78 -8.67 -16.87
CA PHE A 95 -0.32 -8.07 -16.12
C PHE A 95 -1.42 -9.10 -15.82
N THR A 96 -1.91 -9.11 -14.58
CA THR A 96 -3.09 -9.89 -14.23
C THR A 96 -4.29 -9.38 -15.04
N PRO A 97 -5.00 -10.25 -15.77
CA PRO A 97 -6.18 -9.83 -16.52
C PRO A 97 -7.19 -9.11 -15.63
N ARG A 98 -7.69 -7.96 -16.09
CA ARG A 98 -8.78 -7.24 -15.44
C ARG A 98 -10.08 -7.56 -16.17
N LYS A 99 -11.20 -7.61 -15.45
CA LYS A 99 -12.53 -7.69 -16.07
C LYS A 99 -12.76 -6.41 -16.90
N ILE A 100 -12.98 -6.56 -18.21
CA ILE A 100 -13.06 -5.43 -19.17
C ILE A 100 -14.43 -4.72 -19.12
N GLY A 101 -15.41 -5.29 -18.41
CA GLY A 101 -16.67 -4.64 -18.05
C GLY A 101 -16.89 -4.78 -16.55
N ALA A 102 -17.30 -3.72 -15.89
CA ALA A 102 -17.86 -3.84 -14.57
C ALA A 102 -19.36 -4.02 -14.74
N ASP A 103 -19.91 -5.16 -14.30
CA ASP A 103 -21.36 -5.42 -14.26
C ASP A 103 -22.13 -4.40 -13.38
N VAL A 104 -21.42 -3.44 -12.80
CA VAL A 104 -21.88 -2.42 -11.85
C VAL A 104 -21.78 -0.99 -12.38
N ILE A 105 -21.30 -0.76 -13.61
CA ILE A 105 -21.28 0.59 -14.22
C ILE A 105 -22.55 0.78 -15.05
N ASN A 106 -23.44 1.63 -14.55
CA ASN A 106 -24.66 2.03 -15.26
C ASN A 106 -24.49 3.41 -15.87
N TRP A 107 -24.71 3.51 -17.18
CA TRP A 107 -24.76 4.78 -17.90
C TRP A 107 -26.21 5.29 -17.89
N ILE A 108 -26.44 6.42 -17.23
CA ILE A 108 -27.71 7.14 -17.29
C ILE A 108 -27.57 8.21 -18.38
N LYS A 109 -28.52 8.25 -19.32
CA LYS A 109 -28.60 9.28 -20.36
C LYS A 109 -29.41 10.48 -19.89
#